data_AF-A0A1E2RUU1-F1
#
_entry.id   AF-A0A1E2RUU1-F1
#
_cell.length_a   1.000
_cell.length_b   1.000
_cell.length_c   1.000
_cell.angle_alpha   90.00
_cell.angle_beta   90.00
_cell.angle_gamma   90.00
#
_symmetry.space_group_name_H-M   'P 1'
#
loop_
_entity.id
_entity.type
_entity.pdbx_description
1 polymer ?
#
loop_
_entity_poly.entity_id
_entity_poly.type
_entity_poly.pdbx_seq_one_letter_code
_entity_poly.pdbx_strand_id
1 'polypeptide(L)'
;MTTEVAGSAAGPVESESLHRAIDWKGAFWLASGVPALVLFSIGGIAGTVGTPSWVVWILSVSIGFIQSFVYAEIAGLFPSKSGGASVYGAAAWVRYGKSLAPISVWCNWLAWTPVLAIGAGLAAGYILNVFFDPESALRTWKITLFSLDALKEGLTVRIDATFIIGALILLCVFAVQHGGVLRAARFQMVVGLAW
;
A
#
# COMPACT_ATOMS: atom_id res chain seq x y z
N MET A 1 37.80 -47.07 -0.50
CA MET A 1 37.29 -45.91 0.25
C MET A 1 36.41 -45.12 -0.69
N THR A 2 35.14 -45.51 -0.76
CA THR A 2 34.11 -44.96 -1.65
C THR A 2 33.05 -44.36 -0.74
N THR A 3 32.98 -43.03 -0.69
CA THR A 3 31.96 -42.32 0.08
C THR A 3 30.65 -42.32 -0.71
N GLU A 4 29.69 -43.14 -0.27
CA GLU A 4 28.29 -43.02 -0.65
C GLU A 4 27.75 -41.67 -0.14
N VAL A 5 27.40 -40.79 -1.07
CA VAL A 5 26.59 -39.61 -0.77
C VAL A 5 25.16 -40.10 -0.59
N ALA A 6 24.74 -40.20 0.67
CA ALA A 6 23.37 -40.48 1.04
C ALA A 6 22.42 -39.49 0.35
N GLY A 7 21.56 -40.01 -0.52
CA GLY A 7 20.48 -39.25 -1.12
C GLY A 7 19.56 -38.73 -0.03
N SER A 8 19.62 -37.42 0.23
CA SER A 8 18.60 -36.73 1.00
C SER A 8 17.29 -36.84 0.24
N ALA A 9 16.40 -37.72 0.72
CA ALA A 9 15.05 -37.83 0.24
C ALA A 9 14.35 -36.48 0.45
N ALA A 10 14.19 -35.74 -0.65
CA ALA A 10 13.28 -34.61 -0.70
C ALA A 10 11.90 -35.12 -0.30
N GLY A 11 11.43 -34.70 0.88
CA GLY A 11 10.04 -34.90 1.29
C GLY A 11 9.08 -34.36 0.23
N PRO A 12 7.82 -34.81 0.21
CA PRO A 12 6.86 -34.36 -0.79
C PRO A 12 6.78 -32.84 -0.71
N VAL A 13 7.09 -32.16 -1.80
CA VAL A 13 6.77 -30.74 -1.96
C VAL A 13 5.24 -30.70 -1.94
N GLU A 14 4.66 -30.43 -0.77
CA GLU A 14 3.25 -30.04 -0.70
C GLU A 14 3.10 -28.89 -1.68
N SER A 15 2.39 -29.16 -2.77
CA SER A 15 1.89 -28.12 -3.64
C SER A 15 0.97 -27.28 -2.78
N GLU A 16 1.50 -26.22 -2.17
CA GLU A 16 0.71 -25.15 -1.53
C GLU A 16 -0.27 -24.64 -2.59
N SER A 17 -1.44 -25.28 -2.64
CA SER A 17 -2.48 -24.93 -3.56
C SER A 17 -3.06 -23.63 -3.07
N LEU A 18 -3.12 -22.64 -3.95
CA LEU A 18 -3.71 -21.35 -3.64
C LEU A 18 -5.16 -21.53 -3.23
N HIS A 19 -5.41 -21.45 -1.93
CA HIS A 19 -6.77 -21.47 -1.39
C HIS A 19 -7.49 -20.23 -1.90
N ARG A 20 -8.59 -20.44 -2.63
CA ARG A 20 -9.48 -19.39 -3.12
C ARG A 20 -10.26 -18.80 -1.93
N ALA A 21 -9.56 -18.02 -1.12
CA ALA A 21 -10.07 -17.50 0.14
C ALA A 21 -10.98 -16.27 -0.04
N ILE A 22 -11.01 -15.66 -1.24
CA ILE A 22 -11.77 -14.45 -1.53
C ILE A 22 -12.63 -14.63 -2.79
N ASP A 23 -13.90 -14.27 -2.67
CA ASP A 23 -14.85 -14.16 -3.79
C ASP A 23 -14.75 -12.80 -4.48
N TRP A 24 -15.32 -12.66 -5.69
CA TRP A 24 -15.37 -11.39 -6.43
C TRP A 24 -15.95 -10.24 -5.60
N LYS A 25 -16.95 -10.52 -4.75
CA LYS A 25 -17.52 -9.52 -3.84
C LYS A 25 -16.49 -9.01 -2.84
N GLY A 26 -15.66 -9.89 -2.27
CA GLY A 26 -14.57 -9.51 -1.37
C GLY A 26 -13.48 -8.72 -2.09
N ALA A 27 -13.15 -9.10 -3.32
CA ALA A 27 -12.20 -8.37 -4.16
C ALA A 27 -12.70 -6.96 -4.52
N PHE A 28 -13.98 -6.82 -4.84
CA PHE A 28 -14.62 -5.52 -5.09
C PHE A 28 -14.51 -4.60 -3.87
N TRP A 29 -14.86 -5.09 -2.68
CA TRP A 29 -14.76 -4.30 -1.45
C TRP A 29 -13.32 -3.94 -1.11
N LEU A 30 -12.37 -4.84 -1.36
CA LEU A 30 -10.94 -4.52 -1.17
C LEU A 30 -10.49 -3.42 -2.15
N ALA A 31 -10.92 -3.49 -3.41
CA ALA A 31 -10.60 -2.48 -4.44
C ALA A 31 -11.32 -1.14 -4.22
N SER A 32 -12.49 -1.14 -3.59
CA SER A 32 -13.27 0.08 -3.33
C SER A 32 -12.64 1.01 -2.29
N GLY A 33 -11.55 0.60 -1.62
CA GLY A 33 -10.73 1.49 -0.81
C GLY A 33 -9.83 2.43 -1.61
N VAL A 34 -9.52 2.08 -2.88
CA VAL A 34 -8.62 2.86 -3.74
C VAL A 34 -9.12 4.29 -4.03
N PRO A 35 -10.43 4.55 -4.25
CA PRO A 35 -10.97 5.91 -4.35
C PRO A 35 -10.64 6.82 -3.15
N ALA A 36 -10.41 6.30 -1.95
CA ALA A 36 -9.99 7.16 -0.82
C ALA A 36 -8.60 7.78 -1.06
N LEU A 37 -7.71 7.10 -1.79
CA LEU A 37 -6.39 7.62 -2.16
C LEU A 37 -6.48 8.80 -3.15
N VAL A 38 -7.54 8.85 -3.97
CA VAL A 38 -7.84 9.98 -4.86
C VAL A 38 -8.14 11.24 -4.04
N LEU A 39 -8.87 11.10 -2.93
CA LEU A 39 -9.19 12.21 -2.04
C LEU A 39 -7.92 12.84 -1.41
N PHE A 40 -6.88 12.03 -1.18
CA PHE A 40 -5.61 12.55 -0.66
C PHE A 40 -4.88 13.48 -1.63
N SER A 41 -5.02 13.27 -2.94
CA SER A 41 -4.32 14.06 -3.96
C SER A 41 -5.16 15.15 -4.61
N ILE A 42 -6.49 15.13 -4.42
CA ILE A 42 -7.41 16.09 -5.05
C ILE A 42 -7.10 17.54 -4.70
N GLY A 43 -6.76 17.84 -3.43
CA GLY A 43 -6.40 19.18 -3.00
C GLY A 43 -5.05 19.65 -3.55
N GLY A 44 -4.07 18.75 -3.65
CA GLY A 44 -2.75 19.06 -4.20
C GLY A 44 -2.77 19.32 -5.71
N ILE A 45 -3.56 18.53 -6.45
CA ILE A 45 -3.74 18.72 -7.90
C ILE A 45 -4.55 19.99 -8.15
N ALA A 46 -5.63 20.24 -7.39
CA ALA A 46 -6.41 21.46 -7.50
C ALA A 46 -5.57 22.72 -7.23
N GLY A 47 -4.66 22.66 -6.26
CA GLY A 47 -3.77 23.78 -5.92
C GLY A 47 -2.67 24.06 -6.96
N THR A 48 -2.21 23.05 -7.70
CA THR A 48 -1.13 23.20 -8.70
C THR A 48 -1.63 23.41 -10.12
N VAL A 49 -2.70 22.72 -10.52
CA VAL A 49 -3.27 22.76 -11.87
C VAL A 49 -4.38 23.82 -11.98
N GLY A 50 -5.09 24.12 -10.89
CA GLY A 50 -6.19 25.08 -10.88
C GLY A 50 -7.45 24.58 -11.60
N THR A 51 -8.16 25.47 -12.29
CA THR A 51 -9.42 25.20 -12.99
C THR A 51 -9.41 23.97 -13.93
N PRO A 52 -8.35 23.66 -14.71
CA PRO A 52 -8.34 22.49 -15.59
C PRO A 52 -8.10 21.13 -14.89
N SER A 53 -8.14 21.05 -13.56
CA SER A 53 -7.89 19.80 -12.81
C SER A 53 -8.77 18.62 -13.25
N TRP A 54 -10.01 18.88 -13.68
CA TRP A 54 -10.94 17.84 -14.14
C TRP A 54 -10.42 17.07 -15.37
N VAL A 55 -9.64 17.72 -16.25
CA VAL A 55 -9.04 17.07 -17.43
C VAL A 55 -7.97 16.07 -17.01
N VAL A 56 -7.12 16.46 -16.05
CA VAL A 56 -6.06 15.60 -15.51
C VAL A 56 -6.68 14.34 -14.89
N TRP A 57 -7.81 14.50 -14.19
CA TRP A 57 -8.54 13.38 -13.61
C TRP A 57 -9.12 12.43 -14.65
N ILE A 58 -9.81 12.94 -15.67
CA ILE A 58 -10.37 12.10 -16.74
C ILE A 58 -9.26 11.34 -17.47
N LEU A 59 -8.15 12.00 -17.77
CA LEU A 59 -7.02 11.39 -18.45
C LEU A 59 -6.39 10.28 -17.59
N SER A 60 -6.18 10.57 -16.30
CA SER A 60 -5.62 9.61 -15.33
C SER A 60 -6.51 8.37 -15.18
N VAL A 61 -7.82 8.57 -15.00
CA VAL A 61 -8.79 7.47 -14.90
C VAL A 61 -8.82 6.65 -16.18
N SER A 62 -8.76 7.29 -17.35
CA SER A 62 -8.73 6.59 -18.65
C SER A 62 -7.49 5.71 -18.79
N ILE A 63 -6.32 6.23 -18.40
CA ILE A 63 -5.06 5.47 -18.41
C ILE A 63 -5.16 4.28 -17.45
N GLY A 64 -5.63 4.49 -16.21
CA GLY A 64 -5.79 3.43 -15.22
C GLY A 64 -6.82 2.37 -15.63
N PHE A 65 -7.88 2.77 -16.34
CA PHE A 65 -8.87 1.85 -16.90
C PHE A 65 -8.24 0.94 -17.96
N ILE A 66 -7.49 1.50 -18.91
CA ILE A 66 -6.77 0.71 -19.92
C ILE A 66 -5.76 -0.23 -19.24
N GLN A 67 -5.02 0.28 -18.26
CA GLN A 67 -4.04 -0.50 -17.50
C GLN A 67 -4.69 -1.69 -16.74
N SER A 68 -5.95 -1.57 -16.33
CA SER A 68 -6.68 -2.65 -15.67
C SER A 68 -6.90 -3.87 -16.57
N PHE A 69 -7.09 -3.67 -17.88
CA PHE A 69 -7.18 -4.78 -18.84
C PHE A 69 -5.86 -5.51 -19.00
N VAL A 70 -4.75 -4.77 -19.07
CA VAL A 70 -3.40 -5.34 -19.15
C VAL A 70 -3.11 -6.18 -17.90
N TYR A 71 -3.47 -5.68 -16.72
CA TYR A 71 -3.34 -6.46 -15.48
C TYR A 71 -4.24 -7.71 -15.46
N ALA A 72 -5.45 -7.63 -15.99
CA ALA A 72 -6.35 -8.77 -16.07
C ALA A 72 -5.78 -9.87 -16.99
N GLU A 73 -5.17 -9.49 -18.12
CA GLU A 73 -4.51 -10.43 -19.04
C GLU A 73 -3.31 -11.12 -18.38
N ILE A 74 -2.44 -10.34 -17.72
CA ILE A 74 -1.26 -10.88 -17.01
C ILE A 74 -1.70 -11.80 -15.85
N ALA A 75 -2.76 -11.45 -15.12
CA ALA A 75 -3.32 -12.31 -14.08
C ALA A 75 -3.89 -13.62 -14.65
N GLY A 76 -4.43 -13.60 -15.87
CA GLY A 76 -4.86 -14.80 -16.59
C GLY A 76 -3.70 -15.70 -17.03
N LEU A 77 -2.54 -15.14 -17.34
CA LEU A 77 -1.34 -15.87 -17.76
C LEU A 77 -0.65 -16.64 -16.62
N PHE A 78 -0.82 -16.22 -15.37
CA PHE A 78 -0.18 -16.86 -14.21
C PHE A 78 -1.19 -17.32 -13.13
N PRO A 79 -2.07 -18.32 -13.40
CA PRO A 79 -3.10 -18.75 -12.44
C PRO A 79 -2.53 -19.39 -11.16
N SER A 80 -1.29 -19.90 -11.22
CA SER A 80 -0.63 -20.62 -10.12
C SER A 80 0.19 -19.71 -9.20
N LYS A 81 0.23 -18.39 -9.43
CA LYS A 81 1.02 -17.44 -8.63
C LYS A 81 0.11 -16.33 -8.09
N SER A 82 0.03 -16.24 -6.77
CA SER A 82 -0.63 -15.14 -6.07
C SER A 82 0.43 -14.19 -5.53
N GLY A 83 0.19 -12.88 -5.68
CA GLY A 83 1.13 -11.86 -5.21
C GLY A 83 1.06 -10.51 -5.93
N GLY A 84 0.06 -10.31 -6.81
CA GLY A 84 -0.18 -9.02 -7.44
C GLY A 84 0.91 -8.58 -8.43
N ALA A 85 0.91 -7.29 -8.77
CA ALA A 85 1.74 -6.73 -9.84
C ALA A 85 3.26 -6.97 -9.66
N SER A 86 3.75 -7.03 -8.43
CA SER A 86 5.17 -7.29 -8.12
C SER A 86 5.59 -8.74 -8.41
N VAL A 87 4.73 -9.71 -8.12
CA VAL A 87 5.01 -11.13 -8.40
C VAL A 87 4.83 -11.45 -9.88
N TYR A 88 3.88 -10.82 -10.57
CA TYR A 88 3.75 -10.96 -12.02
C TYR A 88 4.90 -10.29 -12.79
N GLY A 89 5.32 -9.10 -12.36
CA GLY A 89 6.50 -8.41 -12.91
C GLY A 89 7.79 -9.20 -12.68
N ALA A 90 7.96 -9.74 -11.47
CA ALA A 90 9.07 -10.64 -11.16
C ALA A 90 9.04 -11.89 -12.05
N ALA A 91 7.91 -12.59 -12.16
CA ALA A 91 7.78 -13.82 -12.95
C ALA A 91 8.12 -13.62 -14.44
N ALA A 92 7.75 -12.48 -15.03
CA ALA A 92 8.10 -12.13 -16.40
C ALA A 92 9.62 -11.86 -16.57
N TRP A 93 10.26 -11.22 -15.59
CA TRP A 93 11.65 -10.79 -15.67
C TRP A 93 12.68 -11.78 -15.11
N VAL A 94 12.28 -12.82 -14.38
CA VAL A 94 13.20 -13.89 -13.90
C VAL A 94 13.96 -14.53 -15.07
N ARG A 95 13.34 -14.64 -16.25
CA ARG A 95 13.97 -15.22 -17.44
C ARG A 95 15.08 -14.33 -18.03
N TYR A 96 14.99 -13.02 -17.81
CA TYR A 96 15.91 -12.02 -18.36
C TYR A 96 17.00 -11.58 -17.36
N GLY A 97 16.75 -11.69 -16.06
CA GLY A 97 17.76 -11.42 -15.04
C GLY A 97 17.30 -11.78 -13.62
N LYS A 98 18.07 -12.63 -12.93
CA LYS A 98 17.78 -13.06 -11.54
C LYS A 98 17.68 -11.90 -10.54
N SER A 99 18.30 -10.75 -10.81
CA SER A 99 18.25 -9.54 -9.97
C SER A 99 17.02 -8.65 -10.20
N LEU A 100 16.38 -8.74 -11.37
CA LEU A 100 15.26 -7.86 -11.73
C LEU A 100 13.97 -8.23 -10.99
N ALA A 101 13.82 -9.50 -10.64
CA ALA A 101 12.69 -9.98 -9.85
C ALA A 101 12.64 -9.36 -8.43
N PRO A 102 13.71 -9.40 -7.62
CA PRO A 102 13.77 -8.65 -6.36
C PRO A 102 13.53 -7.16 -6.55
N ILE A 103 14.15 -6.53 -7.55
CA ILE A 103 14.01 -5.09 -7.80
C ILE A 103 12.54 -4.72 -8.05
N SER A 104 11.80 -5.50 -8.83
CA SER A 104 10.37 -5.25 -9.08
C SER A 104 9.54 -5.28 -7.79
N VAL A 105 9.83 -6.22 -6.89
CA VAL A 105 9.17 -6.30 -5.57
C VAL A 105 9.54 -5.11 -4.69
N TRP A 106 10.82 -4.73 -4.64
CA TRP A 106 11.30 -3.57 -3.89
C TRP A 106 10.71 -2.26 -4.42
N CYS A 107 10.63 -2.08 -5.75
CA CYS A 107 10.01 -0.92 -6.38
C CYS A 107 8.54 -0.80 -6.00
N ASN A 108 7.79 -1.91 -6.01
CA ASN A 108 6.39 -1.90 -5.59
C ASN A 108 6.26 -1.52 -4.11
N TRP A 109 7.07 -2.13 -3.24
CA TRP A 109 7.07 -1.84 -1.82
C TRP A 109 7.41 -0.37 -1.51
N LEU A 110 8.42 0.19 -2.19
CA LEU A 110 8.81 1.59 -2.05
C LEU A 110 7.77 2.57 -2.60
N ALA A 111 6.97 2.17 -3.60
CA ALA A 111 5.89 3.02 -4.12
C ALA A 111 4.73 3.15 -3.12
N TRP A 112 4.40 2.07 -2.39
CA TRP A 112 3.25 2.07 -1.47
C TRP A 112 3.58 2.54 -0.05
N THR A 113 4.82 2.41 0.41
CA THR A 113 5.23 2.81 1.77
C THR A 113 5.00 4.31 2.06
N PRO A 114 5.38 5.25 1.18
CA PRO A 114 5.10 6.67 1.38
C PRO A 114 3.60 6.98 1.40
N VAL A 115 2.82 6.29 0.56
CA VAL A 115 1.35 6.47 0.50
C VAL A 115 0.70 6.09 1.82
N LEU A 116 1.11 4.95 2.41
CA LEU A 116 0.65 4.51 3.72
C LEU A 116 1.04 5.51 4.83
N ALA A 117 2.28 6.00 4.80
CA ALA A 117 2.76 6.98 5.77
C ALA A 117 1.99 8.31 5.69
N ILE A 118 1.74 8.82 4.47
CA ILE A 118 0.93 10.02 4.25
C ILE A 118 -0.50 9.81 4.74
N GLY A 119 -1.14 8.70 4.39
CA GLY A 119 -2.50 8.39 4.80
C GLY A 119 -2.65 8.30 6.32
N ALA A 120 -1.73 7.61 7.00
CA ALA A 120 -1.73 7.52 8.45
C ALA A 120 -1.46 8.87 9.13
N GLY A 121 -0.55 9.68 8.57
CA GLY A 121 -0.26 11.02 9.06
C GLY A 121 -1.46 11.96 8.94
N LEU A 122 -2.17 11.92 7.81
CA LEU A 122 -3.40 12.70 7.62
C LEU A 122 -4.51 12.27 8.58
N ALA A 123 -4.71 10.96 8.75
CA ALA A 123 -5.69 10.43 9.69
C ALA A 123 -5.37 10.83 11.14
N ALA A 124 -4.10 10.71 11.55
CA ALA A 124 -3.63 11.16 12.85
C ALA A 124 -3.84 12.67 13.06
N GLY A 125 -3.54 13.48 12.03
CA GLY A 125 -3.79 14.91 12.04
C GLY A 125 -5.27 15.25 12.20
N TYR A 126 -6.17 14.51 11.54
CA TYR A 126 -7.61 14.70 11.68
C TYR A 126 -8.10 14.34 13.09
N ILE A 127 -7.66 13.21 13.66
CA ILE A 127 -7.97 12.82 15.04
C ILE A 127 -7.51 13.92 16.01
N LEU A 128 -6.28 14.40 15.86
CA LEU A 128 -5.78 15.50 16.70
C LEU A 128 -6.61 16.77 16.56
N ASN A 129 -7.10 17.09 15.36
CA ASN A 129 -7.99 18.23 15.12
C ASN A 129 -9.34 18.12 15.81
N VAL A 130 -9.94 16.92 15.83
CA VAL A 130 -11.29 16.71 16.37
C VAL A 130 -11.29 16.59 17.90
N PHE A 131 -10.28 15.94 18.48
CA PHE A 131 -10.29 15.58 19.90
C PHE A 131 -9.47 16.50 20.81
N PHE A 132 -8.55 17.30 20.26
CA PHE A 132 -7.63 18.09 21.06
C PHE A 132 -7.65 19.56 20.64
N ASP A 133 -7.72 20.45 21.62
CA ASP A 133 -7.63 21.90 21.37
C ASP A 133 -6.28 22.27 20.74
N PRO A 134 -6.20 23.27 19.84
CA PRO A 134 -4.94 23.75 19.26
C PRO A 134 -3.84 24.04 20.28
N GLU A 135 -4.19 24.50 21.48
CA GLU A 135 -3.23 24.85 22.55
C GLU A 135 -2.82 23.65 23.42
N SER A 136 -3.44 22.49 23.23
CA SER A 136 -3.15 21.30 24.04
C SER A 136 -1.68 20.88 23.92
N ALA A 137 -1.11 20.43 25.04
CA ALA A 137 0.28 19.97 25.13
C ALA A 137 0.60 18.88 24.09
N LEU A 138 -0.38 18.06 23.70
CA LEU A 138 -0.22 17.00 22.70
C LEU A 138 -0.06 17.54 21.27
N ARG A 139 -0.61 18.71 20.95
CA ARG A 139 -0.49 19.34 19.62
C ARG A 139 0.71 20.28 19.53
N THR A 140 1.11 20.88 20.65
CA THR A 140 2.26 21.80 20.73
C THR A 140 3.58 21.08 20.98
N TRP A 141 3.55 19.88 21.56
CA TRP A 141 4.73 19.05 21.75
C TRP A 141 5.29 18.57 20.41
N LYS A 142 6.56 18.94 20.18
CA LYS A 142 7.35 18.52 19.02
C LYS A 142 8.79 18.36 19.44
N ILE A 143 9.41 17.25 19.04
CA ILE A 143 10.85 17.04 19.12
C ILE A 143 11.40 17.15 17.71
N THR A 144 12.16 18.20 17.43
CA THR A 144 12.83 18.36 16.13
C THR A 144 14.12 17.54 16.13
N LEU A 145 14.21 16.57 15.23
CA LEU A 145 15.40 15.72 15.06
C LEU A 145 16.43 16.40 14.16
N PHE A 146 16.01 16.88 13.00
CA PHE A 146 16.88 17.51 11.99
C PHE A 146 16.10 18.53 11.16
N SER A 147 16.70 19.68 10.89
CA SER A 147 16.17 20.64 9.90
C SER A 147 16.72 20.29 8.51
N LEU A 148 15.84 20.22 7.52
CA LEU A 148 16.13 20.06 6.10
C LEU A 148 15.87 21.38 5.37
N ASP A 149 16.26 22.50 5.98
CA ASP A 149 16.11 23.84 5.37
C ASP A 149 16.85 23.96 4.03
N ALA A 150 17.87 23.13 3.79
CA ALA A 150 18.54 23.05 2.50
C ALA A 150 17.65 22.52 1.36
N LEU A 151 16.60 21.76 1.67
CA LEU A 151 15.69 21.19 0.67
C LEU A 151 14.43 22.05 0.48
N LYS A 152 13.90 22.58 1.59
CA LYS A 152 12.76 23.52 1.59
C LYS A 152 12.73 24.25 2.93
N GLU A 153 12.61 25.57 2.89
CA GLU A 153 12.49 26.38 4.12
C GLU A 153 11.35 25.85 5.01
N GLY A 154 11.67 25.59 6.28
CA GLY A 154 10.74 25.10 7.29
C GLY A 154 10.52 23.58 7.30
N LEU A 155 11.18 22.82 6.40
CA LEU A 155 11.10 21.36 6.42
C LEU A 155 11.94 20.81 7.57
N THR A 156 11.26 20.24 8.55
CA THR A 156 11.89 19.72 9.76
C THR A 156 11.40 18.30 10.00
N VAL A 157 12.34 17.36 10.13
CA VAL A 157 12.03 16.03 10.61
C VAL A 157 11.75 16.16 12.09
N ARG A 158 10.51 15.91 12.48
CA ARG A 158 10.00 16.04 13.84
C ARG A 158 9.33 14.75 14.28
N ILE A 159 9.44 14.45 15.56
CA ILE A 159 8.56 13.50 16.24
C ILE A 159 7.54 14.34 16.99
N ASP A 160 6.27 14.16 16.66
CA ASP A 160 5.14 14.80 17.29
C ASP A 160 4.05 13.77 17.61
N ALA A 161 2.94 14.20 18.21
CA ALA A 161 1.81 13.31 18.47
C ALA A 161 1.21 12.72 17.17
N THR A 162 1.32 13.43 16.04
CA THR A 162 0.87 12.93 14.73
C THR A 162 1.66 11.70 14.32
N PHE A 163 2.98 11.69 14.53
CA PHE A 163 3.83 10.54 14.27
C PHE A 163 3.42 9.33 15.13
N ILE A 164 3.24 9.52 16.44
CA ILE A 164 2.88 8.43 17.37
C ILE A 164 1.51 7.85 17.03
N ILE A 165 0.50 8.71 16.84
CA ILE A 165 -0.85 8.28 16.49
C ILE A 165 -0.86 7.62 15.10
N GLY A 166 -0.14 8.17 14.12
CA GLY A 166 0.02 7.57 12.80
C GLY A 166 0.65 6.18 12.85
N ALA A 167 1.70 6.00 13.66
CA ALA A 167 2.33 4.71 13.89
C ALA A 167 1.37 3.71 14.55
N LEU A 168 0.61 4.15 15.56
CA LEU A 168 -0.42 3.31 16.20
C LEU A 168 -1.51 2.88 15.21
N ILE A 169 -1.98 3.78 14.34
CA ILE A 169 -2.94 3.47 13.29
C ILE A 169 -2.38 2.40 12.35
N LEU A 170 -1.13 2.54 11.90
CA LEU A 170 -0.48 1.56 11.04
C LEU A 170 -0.32 0.19 11.72
N LEU A 171 0.00 0.17 13.01
CA LEU A 171 0.07 -1.08 13.79
C LEU A 171 -1.30 -1.73 13.95
N CYS A 172 -2.36 -0.96 14.19
CA CYS A 172 -3.73 -1.46 14.22
C CYS A 172 -4.15 -2.05 12.87
N VAL A 173 -3.87 -1.33 11.77
CA VAL A 173 -4.14 -1.79 10.40
C VAL A 173 -3.33 -3.04 10.07
N PHE A 174 -2.08 -3.12 10.51
CA PHE A 174 -1.25 -4.32 10.39
C PHE A 174 -1.85 -5.50 11.15
N ALA A 175 -2.29 -5.30 12.41
CA ALA A 175 -2.91 -6.34 13.21
C ALA A 175 -4.22 -6.88 12.57
N VAL A 176 -5.04 -6.00 11.99
CA VAL A 176 -6.25 -6.38 11.25
C VAL A 176 -5.90 -7.19 10.00
N GLN A 177 -4.87 -6.79 9.26
CA GLN A 177 -4.43 -7.49 8.03
C GLN A 177 -3.77 -8.84 8.31
N HIS A 178 -3.07 -8.98 9.44
CA HIS A 178 -2.39 -10.22 9.82
C HIS A 178 -3.37 -11.39 10.04
N GLY A 179 -4.66 -11.09 10.25
CA GLY A 179 -5.74 -12.09 10.35
C GLY A 179 -6.24 -12.67 9.03
N GLY A 180 -5.65 -12.30 7.89
CA GLY A 180 -5.95 -12.83 6.57
C GLY A 180 -6.78 -11.90 5.68
N VAL A 181 -6.61 -12.04 4.36
CA VAL A 181 -7.21 -11.19 3.31
C VAL A 181 -8.74 -11.12 3.40
N LEU A 182 -9.40 -12.20 3.82
CA LEU A 182 -10.87 -12.22 3.97
C LEU A 182 -11.37 -11.34 5.13
N ARG A 183 -10.61 -11.22 6.23
CA ARG A 183 -10.94 -10.32 7.35
C ARG A 183 -10.75 -8.87 6.95
N ALA A 184 -9.69 -8.57 6.20
CA ALA A 184 -9.47 -7.24 5.64
C ALA A 184 -10.60 -6.82 4.69
N ALA A 185 -11.05 -7.70 3.79
CA ALA A 185 -12.16 -7.42 2.89
C ALA A 185 -13.49 -7.18 3.62
N ARG A 186 -13.79 -7.96 4.68
CA ARG A 186 -14.99 -7.74 5.52
C ARG A 186 -14.92 -6.45 6.31
N PHE A 187 -13.75 -6.13 6.87
CA PHE A 187 -13.55 -4.86 7.56
C PHE A 187 -13.75 -3.67 6.61
N GLN A 188 -13.18 -3.74 5.41
CA GLN A 188 -13.35 -2.73 4.37
C GLN A 188 -14.82 -2.58 3.93
N MET A 189 -15.56 -3.69 3.81
CA MET A 189 -17.00 -3.66 3.55
C MET A 189 -17.77 -2.97 4.69
N VAL A 190 -17.47 -3.28 5.95
CA VAL A 190 -18.14 -2.64 7.11
C VAL A 190 -17.85 -1.14 7.13
N VAL A 191 -16.59 -0.74 6.93
CA VAL A 191 -16.20 0.67 6.86
C VAL A 191 -16.87 1.38 5.68
N GLY A 192 -16.90 0.73 4.51
CA GLY A 192 -17.52 1.29 3.30
C GLY A 192 -19.05 1.39 3.36
N LEU A 193 -19.72 0.57 4.19
CA LEU A 193 -21.16 0.65 4.44
C LEU A 193 -21.53 1.57 5.60
N ALA A 194 -20.58 1.88 6.49
CA ALA A 194 -20.79 2.76 7.64
C ALA A 194 -20.57 4.25 7.31
N TRP A 195 -20.22 4.56 6.06
CA TRP A 195 -20.05 5.92 5.52
C TRP A 195 -21.20 6.29 4.59
#